data_AF-A0A7X7R076-F1
#
_entry.id   AF-A0A7X7R076-F1
#
_cell.length_a   1.000
_cell.length_b   1.000
_cell.length_c   1.000
_cell.angle_alpha   90.00
_cell.angle_beta   90.00
_cell.angle_gamma   90.00
#
_symmetry.space_group_name_H-M   'P 1'
#
loop_
_entity.id
_entity.type
_entity.pdbx_description
1 polymer ?
#
loop_
_entity_poly.entity_id
_entity_poly.type
_entity_poly.pdbx_seq_one_letter_code
_entity_poly.pdbx_strand_id
1 'polypeptide(L)'
;GQVNAYVPFRNLLFISSALSLAESMNINEIYLAINKDDASIFWDCRIDFIDKINTIANLNTSILIKTPFINLHKSEVIKLARQLNVDLNNTITCYKPNKANECGVCLSCLTKQKAIENAKY
;
A
#
# COMPACT_ATOMS: atom_id res chain seq x y z
N GLY A 1 14.06 -14.00 -12.67
CA GLY A 1 14.74 -13.59 -11.43
C GLY A 1 13.68 -13.20 -10.42
N GLN A 2 13.33 -14.12 -9.53
CA GLN A 2 12.37 -13.86 -8.47
C GLN A 2 13.08 -13.00 -7.43
N VAL A 3 12.73 -11.72 -7.36
CA VAL A 3 13.24 -10.86 -6.29
C VAL A 3 12.52 -11.32 -5.03
N ASN A 4 13.26 -11.89 -4.07
CA ASN A 4 12.73 -12.19 -2.75
C ASN A 4 12.48 -10.84 -2.03
N ALA A 5 11.33 -10.24 -2.28
CA ALA A 5 10.92 -8.95 -1.73
C ALA A 5 10.43 -9.05 -0.27
N TYR A 6 10.46 -10.27 0.30
CA TYR A 6 10.06 -10.52 1.67
C TYR A 6 11.17 -10.09 2.63
N VAL A 7 10.82 -9.14 3.49
CA VAL A 7 11.63 -8.73 4.64
C VAL A 7 10.78 -9.04 5.87
N PRO A 8 11.24 -9.92 6.78
CA PRO A 8 10.45 -10.31 7.96
C PRO A 8 10.02 -9.10 8.78
N PHE A 9 8.74 -9.06 9.16
CA PHE A 9 8.15 -8.03 10.05
C PHE A 9 8.34 -6.57 9.58
N ARG A 10 8.61 -6.32 8.29
CA ARG A 10 8.84 -4.97 7.77
C ARG A 10 7.63 -4.05 7.99
N ASN A 11 6.41 -4.52 7.73
CA ASN A 11 5.23 -3.66 7.92
C ASN A 11 4.98 -3.39 9.40
N LEU A 12 5.28 -4.34 10.30
CA LEU A 12 5.18 -4.10 11.75
C LEU A 12 6.12 -2.97 12.19
N LEU A 13 7.35 -2.95 11.68
CA LEU A 13 8.31 -1.87 11.98
C LEU A 13 7.76 -0.52 11.53
N PHE A 14 7.30 -0.41 10.28
CA PHE A 14 6.74 0.83 9.75
C PHE A 14 5.50 1.30 10.50
N ILE A 15 4.60 0.37 10.84
CA ILE A 15 3.38 0.71 11.57
C ILE A 15 3.70 1.15 13.00
N SER A 16 4.66 0.50 13.68
CA SER A 16 5.12 0.92 15.01
C SER A 16 5.66 2.35 14.98
N SER A 17 6.51 2.68 13.99
CA SER A 17 7.00 4.05 13.81
C SER A 17 5.87 5.05 13.49
N ALA A 18 4.90 4.66 12.66
CA ALA A 18 3.77 5.51 12.31
C ALA A 18 2.85 5.76 13.51
N LEU A 19 2.60 4.76 14.36
CA LEU A 19 1.82 4.90 15.60
C LEU A 19 2.50 5.87 16.57
N SER A 20 3.81 5.72 16.79
CA SER A 20 4.57 6.63 17.66
C SER A 20 4.51 8.07 17.16
N LEU A 21 4.66 8.28 15.84
CA LEU A 21 4.55 9.61 15.24
C LEU A 21 3.13 10.18 15.37
N ALA A 22 2.12 9.39 15.01
CA ALA A 22 0.72 9.81 15.05
C ALA A 22 0.28 10.18 16.48
N GLU A 23 0.68 9.41 17.49
CA GLU A 23 0.42 9.72 18.90
C GLU A 23 1.06 11.05 19.30
N SER A 24 2.34 11.27 18.96
CA SER A 24 3.04 12.52 19.27
C SER A 24 2.42 13.76 18.61
N MET A 25 1.68 13.56 17.52
CA MET A 25 1.06 14.60 16.71
C MET A 25 -0.45 14.73 16.92
N ASN A 26 -1.05 13.94 17.82
CA ASN A 26 -2.51 13.85 18.01
C ASN A 26 -3.29 13.50 16.72
N ILE A 27 -2.73 12.61 15.89
CA ILE A 27 -3.37 12.10 14.68
C ILE A 27 -4.10 10.81 15.04
N ASN A 28 -5.40 10.73 14.73
CA ASN A 28 -6.24 9.59 15.10
C ASN A 28 -6.36 8.52 14.00
N GLU A 29 -5.78 8.75 12.82
CA GLU A 29 -5.95 7.83 11.69
C GLU A 29 -4.65 7.65 10.91
N ILE A 30 -4.31 6.40 10.63
CA ILE A 30 -3.18 6.02 9.77
C ILE A 30 -3.74 5.25 8.59
N TYR A 31 -3.41 5.66 7.37
CA TYR A 31 -3.85 5.00 6.15
C TYR A 31 -2.72 4.18 5.56
N LEU A 32 -2.96 2.88 5.35
CA LEU A 32 -2.03 1.98 4.65
C LEU A 32 -2.63 1.59 3.30
N ALA A 33 -1.88 1.82 2.23
CA ALA A 33 -2.30 1.53 0.85
C ALA A 33 -2.11 0.04 0.47
N ILE A 34 -2.38 -0.87 1.40
CA ILE A 34 -2.29 -2.32 1.18
C ILE A 34 -3.47 -2.74 0.32
N ASN A 35 -3.20 -3.49 -0.75
CA ASN A 35 -4.23 -4.00 -1.66
C ASN A 35 -4.39 -5.53 -1.56
N LYS A 36 -5.39 -6.07 -2.26
CA LYS A 36 -5.72 -7.50 -2.26
C LYS A 36 -4.59 -8.39 -2.81
N ASP A 37 -3.85 -7.89 -3.79
CA ASP A 37 -2.72 -8.63 -4.38
C ASP A 37 -1.59 -8.77 -3.35
N ASP A 38 -1.32 -7.73 -2.56
CA ASP A 38 -0.32 -7.76 -1.48
C ASP A 38 -0.74 -8.70 -0.34
N ALA A 39 -2.01 -8.64 0.09
CA ALA A 39 -2.57 -9.49 1.14
C ALA A 39 -2.52 -11.00 0.79
N SER A 40 -2.51 -11.32 -0.50
CA SER A 40 -2.40 -12.70 -0.98
C SER A 40 -0.98 -13.27 -0.84
N ILE A 41 0.04 -12.41 -0.80
CA ILE A 41 1.45 -12.80 -0.79
C ILE A 41 2.06 -12.64 0.61
N PHE A 42 1.70 -11.57 1.32
CA PHE A 42 2.33 -11.19 2.58
C PHE A 42 1.36 -11.31 3.74
N TRP A 43 1.78 -12.00 4.80
CA TRP A 43 0.94 -12.20 5.99
C TRP A 43 0.70 -10.89 6.75
N ASP A 44 1.67 -9.97 6.73
CA ASP A 44 1.60 -8.64 7.35
C ASP A 44 0.90 -7.59 6.46
N CYS A 45 0.17 -8.05 5.45
CA CYS A 45 -0.73 -7.26 4.61
C CYS A 45 -2.20 -7.69 4.74
N ARG A 46 -2.52 -8.66 5.60
CA ARG A 46 -3.87 -9.21 5.73
C ARG A 46 -4.70 -8.46 6.78
N ILE A 47 -6.02 -8.55 6.65
CA ILE A 47 -6.94 -7.86 7.55
C ILE A 47 -6.80 -8.32 9.00
N ASP A 48 -6.56 -9.61 9.24
CA ASP A 48 -6.34 -10.15 10.59
C ASP A 48 -5.11 -9.54 11.26
N PHE A 49 -4.01 -9.35 10.53
CA PHE A 49 -2.84 -8.63 11.02
C PHE A 49 -3.20 -7.19 11.40
N ILE A 50 -3.89 -6.46 10.53
CA ILE A 50 -4.29 -5.06 10.77
C ILE A 50 -5.21 -4.95 12.00
N ASP A 51 -6.17 -5.86 12.14
CA ASP A 51 -7.09 -5.91 13.29
C ASP A 51 -6.34 -6.14 14.61
N LYS A 52 -5.30 -7.00 14.60
CA LYS A 52 -4.43 -7.18 15.77
C LYS A 52 -3.64 -5.92 16.10
N ILE A 53 -3.11 -5.21 15.10
CA ILE A 53 -2.42 -3.95 15.37
C ILE A 53 -3.38 -2.90 15.92
N ASN A 54 -4.59 -2.77 15.37
CA ASN A 54 -5.61 -1.86 15.92
C ASN A 54 -5.96 -2.21 17.37
N THR A 55 -6.02 -3.50 17.72
CA THR A 55 -6.21 -3.94 19.10
C THR A 55 -5.08 -3.45 20.01
N ILE A 56 -3.82 -3.55 19.56
CA ILE A 56 -2.65 -3.07 20.31
C ILE A 56 -2.67 -1.54 20.44
N ALA A 57 -2.94 -0.81 19.35
CA ALA A 57 -2.98 0.66 19.36
C ALA A 57 -4.05 1.19 20.33
N ASN A 58 -5.20 0.52 20.41
CA ASN A 58 -6.30 0.86 21.31
C ASN A 58 -6.00 0.64 22.80
N LEU A 59 -4.88 -0.01 23.16
CA LEU A 59 -4.48 -0.15 24.57
C LEU A 59 -4.06 1.19 25.19
N ASN A 60 -3.54 2.13 24.41
CA ASN A 60 -3.06 3.43 24.89
C ASN A 60 -3.60 4.62 24.11
N THR A 61 -4.15 4.41 22.92
CA THR A 61 -4.54 5.49 22.00
C THR A 61 -5.94 5.24 21.41
N SER A 62 -6.44 6.19 20.63
CA SER A 62 -7.64 6.00 19.79
C SER A 62 -7.29 5.95 18.29
N ILE A 63 -6.02 5.70 17.97
CA ILE A 63 -5.52 5.72 16.60
C ILE A 63 -6.04 4.49 15.85
N LEU A 64 -6.68 4.73 14.71
CA LEU A 64 -7.21 3.68 13.84
C LEU A 64 -6.38 3.55 12.56
N ILE A 65 -5.87 2.36 12.32
CA ILE A 65 -5.26 1.99 11.05
C ILE A 65 -6.35 1.58 10.07
N LYS A 66 -6.39 2.24 8.91
CA LYS A 66 -7.34 2.02 7.82
C LYS A 66 -6.62 1.51 6.57
N THR A 67 -7.21 0.51 5.92
CA THR A 67 -6.69 -0.11 4.70
C THR A 67 -7.72 -0.03 3.56
N PRO A 68 -7.93 1.15 2.95
CA PRO A 68 -9.04 1.37 2.01
C PRO A 68 -8.98 0.47 0.76
N PHE A 69 -7.81 -0.07 0.42
CA PHE A 69 -7.61 -0.86 -0.78
C PHE A 69 -7.52 -2.37 -0.51
N ILE A 70 -7.65 -2.84 0.73
CA ILE A 70 -7.34 -4.24 1.10
C ILE A 70 -8.16 -5.28 0.33
N ASN A 71 -9.37 -4.89 -0.11
CA ASN A 71 -10.27 -5.74 -0.88
C ASN A 71 -10.23 -5.47 -2.39
N LEU A 72 -9.42 -4.52 -2.84
CA LEU A 72 -9.28 -4.12 -4.23
C LEU A 72 -8.04 -4.74 -4.85
N HIS A 73 -8.18 -5.33 -6.04
CA HIS A 73 -7.03 -5.62 -6.90
C HIS A 73 -6.45 -4.33 -7.46
N LYS A 74 -5.18 -4.36 -7.92
CA LYS A 74 -4.53 -3.18 -8.53
C LYS A 74 -5.35 -2.53 -9.65
N SER A 75 -6.01 -3.31 -10.51
CA SER A 75 -6.85 -2.75 -11.58
C SER A 75 -8.05 -1.97 -11.03
N GLU A 76 -8.60 -2.36 -9.88
CA GLU A 76 -9.70 -1.65 -9.22
C GLU A 76 -9.19 -0.36 -8.54
N VAL A 77 -7.98 -0.38 -7.97
CA VAL A 77 -7.31 0.83 -7.47
C VAL A 77 -7.07 1.83 -8.60
N ILE A 78 -6.66 1.37 -9.80
CA ILE A 78 -6.52 2.24 -10.97
C ILE A 78 -7.87 2.83 -11.42
N LYS A 79 -8.96 2.03 -11.40
CA LYS A 79 -10.31 2.55 -11.69
C LYS A 79 -10.73 3.62 -10.68
N LEU A 80 -10.45 3.41 -9.40
CA LEU A 80 -10.74 4.38 -8.35
C LEU A 80 -9.93 5.67 -8.55
N ALA A 81 -8.64 5.56 -8.88
CA ALA A 81 -7.82 6.72 -9.21
C ALA A 81 -8.42 7.54 -10.36
N ARG A 82 -8.95 6.88 -11.41
CA ARG A 82 -9.68 7.55 -12.50
C ARG A 82 -10.94 8.25 -12.03
N GLN A 83 -11.76 7.56 -11.22
CA GLN A 83 -13.00 8.15 -10.66
C GLN A 83 -12.73 9.40 -9.83
N LEU A 84 -11.58 9.44 -9.15
CA LEU A 84 -11.13 10.56 -8.33
C LEU A 84 -10.29 11.59 -9.11
N ASN A 85 -10.17 11.45 -10.44
CA ASN A 85 -9.37 12.31 -11.31
C ASN A 85 -7.88 12.43 -10.88
N VAL A 86 -7.30 11.34 -10.37
CA VAL A 86 -5.87 11.28 -10.02
C VAL A 86 -5.03 11.11 -11.28
N ASP A 87 -4.09 12.04 -11.49
CA ASP A 87 -3.08 11.93 -12.54
C ASP A 87 -1.97 10.94 -12.15
N LEU A 88 -1.99 9.77 -12.78
CA LEU A 88 -1.01 8.71 -12.53
C LEU A 88 0.41 9.06 -12.99
N ASN A 89 0.59 10.11 -13.80
CA ASN A 89 1.92 10.58 -14.22
C ASN A 89 2.69 11.24 -13.06
N ASN A 90 1.98 11.68 -12.01
CA ASN A 90 2.57 12.22 -10.79
C ASN A 90 2.98 11.12 -9.79
N THR A 91 2.95 9.84 -10.21
CA THR A 91 3.29 8.70 -9.37
C THR A 91 4.44 7.90 -9.95
N ILE A 92 5.27 7.32 -9.09
CA ILE A 92 6.39 6.45 -9.50
C ILE A 92 6.18 5.07 -8.87
N THR A 93 5.93 4.06 -9.71
CA THR A 93 5.92 2.65 -9.26
C THR A 93 7.26 1.94 -9.53
N CYS A 94 8.06 2.51 -10.42
CA CYS A 94 9.23 1.87 -11.00
C CYS A 94 10.30 1.56 -9.93
N TYR A 95 10.91 0.37 -9.99
CA TYR A 95 12.02 0.01 -9.09
C TYR A 95 13.34 0.70 -9.42
N LYS A 96 13.49 1.19 -10.66
CA LYS A 96 14.69 1.89 -11.14
C LYS A 96 14.29 3.07 -12.03
N PRO A 97 13.63 4.09 -11.46
CA PRO A 97 13.19 5.23 -12.24
C PRO A 97 14.41 6.06 -12.70
N ASN A 98 14.32 6.66 -13.88
CA ASN A 98 15.27 7.69 -14.30
C ASN A 98 14.62 9.05 -14.08
N LYS A 99 14.96 9.72 -12.98
CA LYS A 99 14.22 10.90 -12.47
C LYS A 99 12.75 10.51 -12.22
N ALA A 100 11.81 11.20 -12.87
CA ALA A 100 10.38 10.89 -12.79
C ALA A 100 9.91 9.86 -13.84
N ASN A 101 10.79 9.38 -14.73
CA ASN A 101 10.40 8.47 -15.80
C ASN A 101 10.46 7.00 -15.35
N GLU A 102 9.34 6.30 -15.53
CA GLU A 102 9.25 4.86 -15.32
C GLU A 102 9.99 4.11 -16.44
N CYS A 103 10.79 3.09 -16.11
CA CYS A 103 11.63 2.40 -17.09
C CYS A 103 10.85 1.51 -18.09
N GLY A 104 9.55 1.31 -17.89
CA GLY A 104 8.69 0.45 -18.73
C GLY A 104 8.95 -1.06 -18.69
N VAL A 105 10.11 -1.52 -18.17
CA VAL A 105 10.54 -2.93 -18.32
C VAL A 105 10.65 -3.71 -17.01
N CYS A 106 10.68 -3.04 -15.85
CA CYS A 106 10.73 -3.75 -14.57
C CYS A 106 9.37 -4.35 -14.19
N LEU A 107 9.38 -5.37 -13.32
CA LEU A 107 8.15 -6.07 -12.92
C LEU A 107 7.05 -5.10 -12.45
N SER A 108 7.40 -4.11 -11.62
CA SER A 108 6.44 -3.10 -11.13
C SER A 108 5.80 -2.28 -12.26
N CYS A 109 6.60 -1.84 -13.24
CA CYS A 109 6.09 -1.11 -14.42
C CYS A 109 5.15 -2.00 -15.25
N LEU A 110 5.55 -3.24 -15.52
CA LEU A 110 4.73 -4.19 -16.28
C LEU A 110 3.42 -4.51 -15.54
N THR A 111 3.45 -4.62 -14.21
CA THR A 111 2.25 -4.82 -13.39
C THR A 111 1.33 -3.59 -13.43
N LYS A 112 1.87 -2.37 -13.38
CA LYS A 112 1.08 -1.12 -13.52
C LYS A 112 0.44 -1.02 -14.90
N GLN A 113 1.19 -1.28 -15.98
CA GLN A 113 0.66 -1.28 -17.34
C GLN A 113 -0.49 -2.28 -17.51
N LYS A 114 -0.31 -3.53 -17.06
CA LYS A 114 -1.39 -4.53 -17.08
C LYS A 114 -2.61 -4.10 -16.26
N ALA A 115 -2.39 -3.46 -15.12
CA ALA A 115 -3.50 -2.96 -14.29
C ALA A 115 -4.28 -1.84 -14.99
N ILE A 116 -3.59 -0.93 -15.68
CA ILE A 116 -4.17 0.14 -16.52
C ILE A 116 -4.99 -0.47 -17.67
N GLU A 117 -4.43 -1.43 -18.41
CA GLU A 117 -5.12 -2.14 -19.49
C GLU A 117 -6.39 -2.86 -18.98
N ASN A 118 -6.27 -3.62 -17.88
CA ASN A 118 -7.40 -4.34 -17.27
C ASN A 118 -8.45 -3.39 -16.68
N ALA A 119 -8.04 -2.18 -16.29
CA ALA A 119 -8.95 -1.15 -15.81
C ALA A 119 -9.76 -0.51 -16.95
N LYS A 120 -9.40 -0.75 -18.22
CA LYS A 120 -9.84 0.06 -19.37
C LYS A 120 -9.62 1.56 -19.13
N TYR A 121 -8.50 1.89 -18.46
CA TYR A 121 -8.13 3.25 -18.06
C TYR A 121 -8.04 4.16 -19.28
#